data_AF-A0A7K0VVD8-F1
#
_entry.id   AF-A0A7K0VVD8-F1
#
_cell.length_a   1.000
_cell.length_b   1.000
_cell.length_c   1.000
_cell.angle_alpha   90.00
_cell.angle_beta   90.00
_cell.angle_gamma   90.00
#
_symmetry.space_group_name_H-M   'P 1'
#
loop_
_entity.id
_entity.type
_entity.pdbx_description
1 polymer ?
#
loop_
_entity_poly.entity_id
_entity_poly.type
_entity_poly.pdbx_seq_one_letter_code
_entity_poly.pdbx_strand_id
1 'polypeptide(L)'
;TMGPAIGAVLGLGAAVVLGYLLFKRAVKLNLSTFFRWTGVLLIVVAAGVLTYAIHEFQELGWLPGEDNIAFDISSTIPPDSWYGSVLKGAINFTPAPSVLQVIAWFTYVIPITVFYFLPPKQSTSTSESAPQEQAPAAS
;
A
#
# COMPACT_ATOMS: atom_id res chain seq x y z
N THR A 1 -19.61 -35.61 -16.92
CA THR A 1 -19.76 -34.52 -17.90
C THR A 1 -18.39 -33.89 -18.14
N MET A 2 -18.01 -33.57 -19.37
CA MET A 2 -16.67 -33.04 -19.71
C MET A 2 -16.46 -31.55 -19.31
N GLY A 3 -17.49 -30.90 -18.73
CA GLY A 3 -17.47 -29.49 -18.35
C GLY A 3 -16.30 -29.06 -17.44
N PRO A 4 -15.95 -29.83 -16.37
CA PRO A 4 -14.83 -29.47 -15.49
C PRO A 4 -13.48 -29.49 -16.20
N ALA A 5 -13.26 -30.44 -17.13
CA ALA A 5 -12.00 -30.55 -17.86
C ALA A 5 -11.81 -29.38 -18.84
N ILE A 6 -12.87 -28.96 -19.54
CA ILE A 6 -12.84 -27.79 -20.42
C ILE A 6 -12.58 -26.52 -19.62
N GLY A 7 -13.24 -26.36 -18.46
CA GLY A 7 -13.00 -25.25 -17.56
C GLY A 7 -11.56 -25.19 -17.06
N ALA A 8 -10.97 -26.33 -16.70
CA ALA A 8 -9.59 -26.42 -16.27
C ALA A 8 -8.61 -25.99 -17.37
N VAL A 9 -8.77 -26.48 -18.60
CA VAL A 9 -7.89 -26.11 -19.73
C VAL A 9 -8.02 -24.62 -20.07
N LEU A 10 -9.23 -24.07 -20.10
CA LEU A 10 -9.45 -22.65 -20.35
C LEU A 10 -8.87 -21.77 -19.24
N GLY A 11 -9.06 -22.15 -17.97
CA GLY A 11 -8.49 -21.43 -16.83
C GLY A 11 -6.96 -21.43 -16.86
N LEU A 12 -6.35 -22.56 -17.20
CA LEU A 12 -4.90 -22.70 -17.29
C LEU A 12 -4.34 -21.89 -18.46
N GLY A 13 -5.00 -21.90 -19.62
CA GLY A 13 -4.66 -21.04 -20.74
C GLY A 13 -4.76 -19.55 -20.40
N ALA A 14 -5.83 -19.13 -19.73
CA ALA A 14 -6.00 -17.76 -19.27
C ALA A 14 -4.92 -17.35 -18.27
N ALA A 15 -4.55 -18.23 -17.32
CA ALA A 15 -3.49 -17.98 -16.35
C ALA A 15 -2.13 -17.77 -17.02
N VAL A 16 -1.78 -18.60 -18.02
CA VAL A 16 -0.53 -18.46 -18.79
C VAL A 16 -0.51 -17.13 -19.56
N VAL A 17 -1.61 -16.78 -20.24
CA VAL A 17 -1.73 -15.53 -20.99
C VAL A 17 -1.62 -14.32 -20.07
N LEU A 18 -2.35 -14.31 -18.95
CA LEU A 18 -2.29 -13.24 -17.94
C LEU A 18 -0.89 -13.14 -17.32
N GLY A 19 -0.27 -14.25 -16.95
CA GLY A 19 1.08 -14.29 -16.39
C GLY A 19 2.11 -13.72 -17.36
N TYR A 20 2.05 -14.10 -18.63
CA TYR A 20 2.93 -13.56 -19.66
C TYR A 20 2.73 -12.05 -19.87
N LEU A 21 1.48 -11.59 -19.95
CA LEU A 21 1.15 -10.16 -20.08
C LEU A 21 1.65 -9.34 -18.89
N LEU A 22 1.49 -9.85 -17.66
CA LEU A 22 1.99 -9.22 -16.45
C LEU A 22 3.52 -9.15 -16.44
N PHE A 23 4.21 -10.23 -16.78
CA PHE A 23 5.67 -10.25 -16.86
C PHE A 23 6.19 -9.21 -17.88
N LYS A 24 5.59 -9.18 -19.07
CA LYS A 24 5.95 -8.24 -20.14
C LYS A 24 5.73 -6.78 -19.73
N ARG A 25 4.67 -6.51 -18.94
CA ARG A 25 4.38 -5.18 -18.38
C ARG A 25 5.35 -4.83 -17.25
N ALA A 26 5.63 -5.75 -16.34
CA ALA A 26 6.47 -5.54 -15.17
C ALA A 26 7.91 -5.16 -15.55
N VAL A 27 8.49 -5.82 -16.56
CA VAL A 27 9.85 -5.52 -17.03
C VAL A 27 9.99 -4.11 -17.63
N LYS A 28 8.87 -3.52 -18.10
CA LYS A 28 8.85 -2.16 -18.64
C LYS A 28 8.50 -1.09 -17.60
N LEU A 29 8.18 -1.46 -16.37
CA LEU A 29 7.84 -0.49 -15.33
C LEU A 29 9.09 0.25 -14.86
N ASN A 30 8.97 1.56 -14.73
CA ASN A 30 9.97 2.35 -14.03
C ASN A 30 9.94 1.95 -12.55
N LEU A 31 11.06 1.41 -12.06
CA LEU A 31 11.14 0.87 -10.70
C LEU A 31 10.88 1.96 -9.64
N SER A 32 11.31 3.20 -9.89
CA SER A 32 11.04 4.33 -9.00
C SER A 32 9.54 4.66 -8.96
N THR A 33 8.86 4.65 -10.11
CA THR A 33 7.41 4.84 -10.17
C THR A 33 6.67 3.69 -9.50
N PHE A 34 7.09 2.44 -9.73
CA PHE A 34 6.51 1.26 -9.10
C PHE A 34 6.60 1.35 -7.58
N PHE A 35 7.80 1.56 -7.03
CA PHE A 35 7.99 1.68 -5.58
C PHE A 35 7.23 2.87 -4.97
N ARG A 36 7.14 4.01 -5.67
CA ARG A 36 6.31 5.14 -5.21
C ARG A 36 4.85 4.74 -5.06
N TRP A 37 4.28 4.08 -6.07
CA TRP A 37 2.87 3.68 -6.04
C TRP A 37 2.62 2.56 -5.03
N THR A 38 3.46 1.53 -4.99
CA THR A 38 3.31 0.46 -4.00
C THR A 38 3.57 0.94 -2.59
N GLY A 39 4.51 1.87 -2.39
CA GLY A 39 4.78 2.50 -1.09
C GLY A 39 3.58 3.27 -0.56
N VAL A 40 2.94 4.10 -1.40
CA VAL A 40 1.68 4.77 -1.04
C VAL A 40 0.58 3.77 -0.71
N LEU A 41 0.43 2.71 -1.51
CA LEU A 41 -0.54 1.65 -1.24
C LEU A 41 -0.28 1.00 0.12
N LEU A 42 0.98 0.71 0.46
CA LEU A 42 1.35 0.13 1.75
C LEU A 42 1.01 1.06 2.92
N ILE A 43 1.15 2.39 2.78
CA ILE A 43 0.75 3.35 3.81
C ILE A 43 -0.76 3.25 4.06
N VAL A 44 -1.57 3.18 3.00
CA VAL A 44 -3.02 3.06 3.11
C VAL A 44 -3.43 1.72 3.74
N VAL A 45 -2.80 0.61 3.34
CA VAL A 45 -3.06 -0.71 3.94
C VAL A 45 -2.72 -0.71 5.43
N ALA A 46 -1.58 -0.14 5.81
CA ALA A 46 -1.17 -0.02 7.22
C ALA A 46 -2.16 0.83 8.02
N ALA A 47 -2.69 1.91 7.43
CA ALA A 47 -3.74 2.71 8.04
C ALA A 47 -5.03 1.89 8.27
N GLY A 48 -5.42 1.05 7.30
CA GLY A 48 -6.56 0.14 7.45
C GLY A 48 -6.38 -0.85 8.60
N VAL A 49 -5.18 -1.45 8.75
CA VAL A 49 -4.85 -2.34 9.86
C VAL A 49 -4.88 -1.61 11.21
N LEU A 50 -4.40 -0.36 11.27
CA LEU A 50 -4.47 0.48 12.47
C LEU A 50 -5.94 0.76 12.87
N THR A 51 -6.77 1.14 11.90
CA THR A 51 -8.18 1.42 12.13
C THR A 51 -8.93 0.17 12.59
N TYR A 52 -8.62 -0.99 12.01
CA TYR A 52 -9.14 -2.28 12.46
C TYR A 52 -8.75 -2.58 13.91
N ALA A 53 -7.48 -2.41 14.28
CA ALA A 53 -7.05 -2.59 15.66
C ALA A 53 -7.78 -1.64 16.63
N ILE A 54 -7.99 -0.37 16.25
CA ILE A 54 -8.76 0.59 17.05
C ILE A 54 -10.20 0.11 17.26
N HIS A 55 -10.83 -0.43 16.21
CA HIS A 55 -12.19 -0.95 16.30
C HIS A 55 -12.29 -2.10 17.32
N GLU A 56 -11.38 -3.06 17.27
CA GLU A 56 -11.32 -4.17 18.23
C GLU A 56 -11.11 -3.64 19.67
N PHE A 57 -10.30 -2.59 19.86
CA PHE A 57 -10.14 -1.94 21.17
C PHE A 57 -11.38 -1.18 21.64
N GLN A 58 -12.21 -0.67 20.72
CA GLN A 58 -13.51 -0.07 21.04
C GLN A 58 -14.50 -1.16 21.48
N GLU A 59 -14.56 -2.28 20.77
CA GLU A 59 -15.41 -3.44 21.13
C GLU A 59 -15.04 -4.05 22.49
N LEU A 60 -13.76 -4.01 22.85
CA LEU A 60 -13.27 -4.43 24.17
C LEU A 60 -13.59 -3.42 25.29
N GLY A 61 -14.20 -2.27 24.96
CA GLY A 61 -14.56 -1.21 25.90
C GLY A 61 -13.37 -0.38 26.40
N TRP A 62 -12.17 -0.55 25.81
CA TRP A 62 -10.97 0.19 26.22
C TRP A 62 -10.86 1.58 25.58
N LEU A 63 -11.52 1.78 24.43
CA LEU A 63 -11.60 3.06 23.74
C LEU A 63 -13.05 3.52 23.56
N PRO A 64 -13.37 4.81 23.82
CA PRO A 64 -14.72 5.33 23.60
C PRO A 64 -15.01 5.49 22.10
N GLY A 65 -16.31 5.51 21.75
CA GLY A 65 -16.77 5.94 20.43
C GLY A 65 -17.26 4.83 19.48
N GLU A 66 -17.55 3.62 19.96
CA GLU A 66 -18.25 2.58 19.20
C GLU A 66 -19.57 3.10 18.61
N ASP A 67 -20.34 3.85 19.40
CA ASP A 67 -21.64 4.41 18.99
C ASP A 67 -21.54 5.72 18.17
N ASN A 68 -20.35 6.34 18.09
CA ASN A 68 -20.14 7.61 17.38
C ASN A 68 -19.71 7.36 15.93
N ILE A 69 -20.68 6.94 15.12
CA ILE A 69 -20.53 6.72 13.68
C ILE A 69 -20.17 8.05 12.99
N ALA A 70 -19.08 8.07 12.22
CA ALA A 70 -18.63 9.26 11.49
C ALA A 70 -19.45 9.51 10.23
N PHE A 71 -19.66 8.46 9.43
CA PHE A 71 -20.40 8.49 8.18
C PHE A 71 -20.99 7.10 7.92
N ASP A 72 -22.31 6.99 7.74
CA ASP A 72 -22.95 5.77 7.23
C ASP A 72 -23.14 5.92 5.71
N ILE A 73 -22.32 5.21 4.94
CA ILE A 73 -22.32 5.26 3.47
C ILE A 73 -23.02 4.02 2.89
N SER A 74 -23.67 3.20 3.72
CA SER A 74 -24.31 1.93 3.31
C SER A 74 -25.39 2.09 2.26
N SER A 75 -25.95 3.29 2.10
CA SER A 75 -27.04 3.58 1.15
C SER A 75 -26.56 3.90 -0.28
N THR A 76 -25.27 4.22 -0.49
CA THR A 76 -24.76 4.74 -1.77
C THR A 76 -23.75 3.81 -2.45
N ILE A 77 -23.16 2.85 -1.72
CA ILE A 77 -22.19 1.89 -2.27
C ILE A 77 -22.68 0.47 -1.97
N PRO A 78 -23.27 -0.25 -2.96
CA PRO A 78 -23.59 -1.66 -2.80
C PRO A 78 -22.30 -2.44 -2.50
N PRO A 79 -22.19 -3.09 -1.33
CA PRO A 79 -21.01 -3.88 -0.96
C PRO A 79 -20.77 -5.07 -1.91
N ASP A 80 -21.76 -5.40 -2.73
CA ASP A 80 -21.77 -6.49 -3.72
C ASP A 80 -21.11 -6.12 -5.06
N SER A 81 -20.71 -4.85 -5.22
CA SER A 81 -19.96 -4.44 -6.41
C SER A 81 -18.56 -5.05 -6.40
N TRP A 82 -18.07 -5.47 -7.58
CA TRP A 82 -16.75 -6.10 -7.67
C TRP A 82 -15.61 -5.18 -7.21
N TYR A 83 -15.75 -3.87 -7.46
CA TYR A 83 -14.83 -2.86 -6.94
C TYR A 83 -14.95 -2.70 -5.43
N GLY A 84 -16.18 -2.74 -4.89
CA GLY A 84 -16.45 -2.68 -3.45
C GLY A 84 -15.82 -3.85 -2.71
N SER A 85 -15.94 -5.08 -3.23
CA SER A 85 -15.29 -6.26 -2.66
C SER A 85 -13.76 -6.19 -2.73
N VAL A 86 -13.20 -5.65 -3.81
CA VAL A 86 -11.74 -5.44 -3.94
C VAL A 86 -11.26 -4.34 -2.98
N LEU A 87 -11.99 -3.24 -2.83
CA LEU A 87 -11.66 -2.17 -1.87
C LEU A 87 -11.83 -2.63 -0.42
N LYS A 88 -12.89 -3.40 -0.11
CA LYS A 88 -13.08 -4.00 1.22
C LYS A 88 -11.95 -4.97 1.53
N GLY A 89 -11.63 -5.86 0.60
CA GLY A 89 -10.59 -6.88 0.76
C GLY A 89 -9.18 -6.32 0.77
N ALA A 90 -8.90 -5.26 -0.01
CA ALA A 90 -7.56 -4.67 -0.11
C ALA A 90 -7.29 -3.58 0.92
N ILE A 91 -8.32 -2.88 1.42
CA ILE A 91 -8.16 -1.64 2.19
C ILE A 91 -8.90 -1.68 3.55
N ASN A 92 -9.46 -2.83 3.93
CA ASN A 92 -10.19 -3.00 5.20
C ASN A 92 -11.29 -1.94 5.40
N PHE A 93 -12.08 -1.73 4.35
CA PHE A 93 -13.10 -0.67 4.29
C PHE A 93 -14.33 -1.03 5.15
N THR A 94 -14.50 -0.33 6.27
CA THR A 94 -15.70 -0.43 7.13
C THR A 94 -16.77 0.55 6.62
N PRO A 95 -18.00 0.09 6.30
CA PRO A 95 -19.08 0.94 5.78
C PRO A 95 -19.58 2.01 6.76
N ALA A 96 -19.31 1.85 8.06
CA ALA A 96 -19.71 2.76 9.12
C ALA A 96 -18.55 2.94 10.13
N PRO A 97 -17.47 3.66 9.77
CA PRO A 97 -16.34 3.87 10.67
C PRO A 97 -16.71 4.86 11.78
N SER A 98 -16.16 4.68 12.97
CA SER A 98 -16.32 5.66 14.05
C SER A 98 -15.51 6.93 13.79
N VAL A 99 -15.87 8.05 14.43
CA VAL A 99 -15.14 9.33 14.29
C VAL A 99 -13.66 9.17 14.69
N LEU A 100 -13.40 8.37 15.72
CA LEU A 100 -12.05 8.10 16.22
C LEU A 100 -11.22 7.32 15.19
N GLN A 101 -11.85 6.34 14.52
CA GLN A 101 -11.25 5.58 13.42
C GLN A 101 -10.88 6.47 12.23
N VAL A 102 -11.75 7.42 11.84
CA VAL A 102 -11.48 8.38 10.76
C VAL A 102 -10.34 9.33 11.11
N ILE A 103 -10.36 9.90 12.32
CA ILE A 103 -9.29 10.80 12.78
C ILE A 103 -7.95 10.05 12.83
N ALA A 104 -7.92 8.84 13.39
CA ALA A 104 -6.71 8.04 13.46
C ALA A 104 -6.14 7.73 12.07
N TRP A 105 -7.02 7.42 11.11
CA TRP A 105 -6.62 7.18 9.72
C TRP A 105 -5.95 8.41 9.10
N PHE A 106 -6.56 9.59 9.18
CA PHE A 106 -5.98 10.81 8.61
C PHE A 106 -4.71 11.26 9.33
N THR A 107 -4.70 11.14 10.66
CA THR A 107 -3.54 11.46 11.50
C THR A 107 -2.35 10.55 11.20
N TYR A 108 -2.58 9.33 10.71
CA TYR A 108 -1.52 8.43 10.26
C TYR A 108 -1.10 8.71 8.80
N VAL A 109 -2.07 8.72 7.87
CA VAL A 109 -1.81 8.78 6.43
C VAL A 109 -1.17 10.10 6.01
N ILE A 110 -1.66 11.23 6.52
CA ILE A 110 -1.17 12.55 6.12
C ILE A 110 0.33 12.72 6.44
N PRO A 111 0.79 12.60 7.69
CA PRO A 111 2.20 12.82 7.99
C PRO A 111 3.09 11.77 7.34
N ILE A 112 2.69 10.50 7.33
CA ILE A 112 3.53 9.43 6.75
C ILE A 112 3.67 9.60 5.25
N THR A 113 2.60 9.96 4.54
CA THR A 113 2.68 10.25 3.11
C THR A 113 3.57 11.47 2.85
N VAL A 114 3.46 12.52 3.68
CA VAL A 114 4.35 13.68 3.59
C VAL A 114 5.80 13.25 3.78
N PHE A 115 6.15 12.59 4.89
CA PHE A 115 7.51 12.10 5.18
C PHE A 115 8.04 11.16 4.09
N TYR A 116 7.19 10.32 3.51
CA TYR A 116 7.56 9.41 2.43
C TYR A 116 8.02 10.14 1.16
N PHE A 117 7.44 11.30 0.87
CA PHE A 117 7.79 12.13 -0.29
C PHE A 117 8.85 13.20 -0.01
N LEU A 118 9.30 13.36 1.24
CA LEU A 118 10.37 14.31 1.56
C LEU A 118 11.69 13.85 0.91
N PRO A 119 12.42 14.75 0.23
CA PRO A 119 13.70 14.40 -0.36
C PRO A 119 14.72 14.06 0.74
N PRO A 120 15.51 12.98 0.60
CA PRO A 120 16.54 12.65 1.55
C PRO A 120 17.58 13.78 1.57
N LYS A 121 17.90 14.31 2.76
CA LYS A 121 19.04 15.21 2.94
C LYS A 121 20.28 14.45 2.48
N GLN A 122 20.85 14.86 1.34
CA GLN A 122 22.14 14.36 0.90
C GLN A 122 23.15 14.63 2.01
N SER A 123 23.58 13.55 2.67
CA SER A 123 24.83 13.55 3.40
C SER A 123 25.89 13.86 2.35
N THR A 124 26.38 15.10 2.34
CA THR A 124 27.58 15.47 1.60
C THR A 124 28.69 14.61 2.17
N SER A 125 28.91 13.45 1.59
CA SER A 125 30.19 12.76 1.71
C SER A 125 31.21 13.72 1.14
N THR A 126 31.87 14.45 2.04
CA THR A 126 33.12 15.16 1.77
C THR A 126 33.98 14.19 1.00
N SER A 127 34.10 14.43 -0.30
CA SER A 127 35.21 13.92 -1.09
C SER A 127 36.45 14.53 -0.45
N GLU A 128 37.03 13.82 0.49
CA GLU A 128 38.40 14.03 0.95
C GLU A 128 39.30 13.72 -0.26
N SER A 129 39.37 14.68 -1.16
CA SER A 129 40.33 14.71 -2.24
C SER A 129 41.71 14.94 -1.61
N ALA A 130 42.39 13.82 -1.34
CA ALA A 130 43.84 13.54 -1.39
C ALA A 130 44.86 14.64 -1.07
N PRO A 131 46.00 14.25 -0.46
CA PRO A 131 47.27 14.54 -1.16
C PRO A 131 47.95 13.32 -1.78
N GLN A 132 48.11 13.37 -3.11
CA GLN A 132 49.19 12.70 -3.82
C GLN A 132 50.53 13.26 -3.29
N GLU A 133 51.15 12.58 -2.33
CA GLU A 133 52.50 12.91 -1.86
C GLU A 133 53.52 11.88 -2.42
N GLN A 134 54.09 12.25 -3.57
CA GLN A 134 55.51 12.11 -3.92
C GLN A 134 56.16 10.70 -3.92
N ALA A 135 56.30 10.14 -5.12
CA ALA A 135 57.34 9.16 -5.43
C ALA A 135 58.72 9.85 -5.48
N PRO A 136 59.77 9.36 -4.79
CA PRO A 136 61.11 9.87 -4.97
C PRO A 136 61.73 9.27 -6.24
N ALA A 137 62.32 10.16 -7.02
CA ALA A 137 63.03 9.91 -8.26
C ALA A 137 64.22 8.95 -8.06
N ALA A 138 64.47 8.17 -9.12
CA ALA A 138 65.68 7.39 -9.29
C ALA A 138 66.95 8.27 -9.14
N SER A 139 67.95 7.72 -8.46
CA SER A 139 69.36 8.11 -8.52
C SER A 139 70.20 6.86 -8.27
#